data_AF-A0A429FBX3-F1
#
_entry.id   AF-A0A429FBX3-F1
#
_cell.length_a   1.000
_cell.length_b   1.000
_cell.length_c   1.000
_cell.angle_alpha   90.00
_cell.angle_beta   90.00
_cell.angle_gamma   90.00
#
_symmetry.space_group_name_H-M   'P 1'
#
loop_
_entity.id
_entity.type
_entity.pdbx_description
1 polymer ?
#
loop_
_entity_poly.entity_id
_entity_poly.type
_entity_poly.pdbx_seq_one_letter_code
_entity_poly.pdbx_strand_id
1 'polypeptide(L)'
;MTGPGRGPQGVYDQINGPGPQAPPPNSGLMQGAAASSPPPPPPDYRNLGAGQAKADFAAASANGGWEFDQEAMDKVIKSLEDCLKNDFRRAQNEAVWLDQIKPPGEEVGSQGYVVAANKSGAEYKNFLQSAEQYTRAYVDTLIQIRTAYQEQDQAAIDALRQIGKVD
;
A
#
# COMPACT_ATOMS: atom_id res chain seq x y z
N MET A 1 -18.43 -21.20 -8.87
CA MET A 1 -17.76 -21.56 -7.61
C MET A 1 -16.65 -20.54 -7.38
N THR A 2 -16.92 -19.56 -6.52
CA THR A 2 -16.04 -18.43 -6.20
C THR A 2 -15.02 -18.86 -5.14
N GLY A 3 -13.73 -18.79 -5.47
CA GLY A 3 -12.64 -19.11 -4.52
C GLY A 3 -12.48 -18.01 -3.47
N PRO A 4 -12.16 -18.36 -2.21
CA PRO A 4 -11.95 -17.39 -1.15
C PRO A 4 -10.60 -16.70 -1.34
N GLY A 5 -10.57 -15.35 -1.26
CA GLY A 5 -9.32 -14.58 -1.14
C GLY A 5 -9.08 -13.48 -2.16
N ARG A 6 -10.02 -13.14 -3.05
CA ARG A 6 -9.87 -11.99 -3.96
C ARG A 6 -10.65 -10.78 -3.47
N GLY A 7 -10.09 -10.10 -2.49
CA GLY A 7 -10.54 -8.79 -2.02
C GLY A 7 -9.43 -8.10 -1.24
N PRO A 8 -9.59 -6.81 -0.90
CA PRO A 8 -8.61 -6.04 -0.11
C PRO A 8 -8.23 -6.71 1.22
N GLN A 9 -8.99 -7.71 1.67
CA GLN A 9 -8.68 -8.60 2.79
C GLN A 9 -7.30 -9.27 2.73
N GLY A 10 -6.81 -9.68 1.56
CA GLY A 10 -5.46 -10.30 1.48
C GLY A 10 -4.34 -9.32 1.86
N VAL A 11 -4.54 -8.02 1.61
CA VAL A 11 -3.63 -6.95 2.00
C VAL A 11 -3.82 -6.59 3.47
N TYR A 12 -5.07 -6.61 3.97
CA TYR A 12 -5.34 -6.44 5.41
C TYR A 12 -4.77 -7.58 6.26
N ASP A 13 -4.80 -8.84 5.84
CA ASP A 13 -4.23 -9.96 6.62
C ASP A 13 -2.69 -9.90 6.68
N GLN A 14 -2.05 -9.33 5.66
CA GLN A 14 -0.60 -9.16 5.63
C GLN A 14 -0.13 -7.89 6.39
N ILE A 15 -0.98 -6.87 6.49
CA ILE A 15 -0.70 -5.61 7.20
C ILE A 15 -1.18 -5.66 8.67
N ASN A 16 -2.28 -6.35 8.96
CA ASN A 16 -2.94 -6.43 10.28
C ASN A 16 -3.04 -7.87 10.82
N GLY A 17 -2.17 -8.79 10.38
CA GLY A 17 -2.12 -10.16 10.90
C GLY A 17 -2.11 -10.18 12.44
N PRO A 18 -2.73 -11.20 13.07
CA PRO A 18 -3.03 -11.17 14.50
C PRO A 18 -1.76 -10.87 15.29
N GLY A 19 -1.83 -9.80 16.09
CA GLY A 19 -0.84 -9.54 17.14
C GLY A 19 -0.66 -10.79 18.01
N PRO A 20 0.48 -10.91 18.72
CA PRO A 20 0.91 -12.15 19.36
C PRO A 20 -0.23 -12.84 20.10
N GLN A 21 -0.57 -14.03 19.60
CA GLN A 21 -1.63 -14.87 20.14
C GLN A 21 -1.27 -15.17 21.60
N ALA A 22 -2.10 -14.70 22.54
CA ALA A 22 -1.91 -15.00 23.95
C ALA A 22 -1.86 -16.53 24.12
N PRO A 23 -0.87 -17.08 24.85
CA PRO A 23 -0.75 -18.52 24.99
C PRO A 23 -1.98 -19.09 25.72
N PRO A 24 -2.44 -20.29 25.35
CA PRO A 24 -3.61 -20.91 25.98
C PRO A 24 -3.38 -21.11 27.48
N PRO A 25 -4.41 -20.94 28.32
CA PRO A 25 -4.25 -21.09 29.74
C PRO A 25 -4.02 -22.58 30.05
N ASN A 26 -2.95 -22.84 30.80
CA ASN A 26 -2.63 -24.10 31.51
C ASN A 26 -1.50 -25.01 30.96
N SER A 27 -0.37 -24.44 30.51
CA SER A 27 0.90 -25.19 30.41
C SER A 27 1.98 -24.55 31.28
N GLY A 28 2.19 -25.11 32.47
CA GLY A 28 3.10 -24.61 33.51
C GLY A 28 4.60 -24.76 33.20
N LEU A 29 5.12 -24.00 32.24
CA LEU A 29 6.55 -23.83 32.01
C LEU A 29 6.88 -22.34 31.79
N MET A 30 7.43 -21.69 32.82
CA MET A 30 8.31 -20.54 32.63
C MET A 30 9.74 -21.06 32.75
N GLN A 31 10.53 -21.00 31.66
CA GLN A 31 11.96 -20.64 31.62
C GLN A 31 12.55 -20.98 30.24
N GLY A 32 13.09 -19.97 29.54
CA GLY A 32 13.93 -20.17 28.34
C GLY A 32 13.38 -19.49 27.10
N ALA A 33 13.83 -18.25 26.86
CA ALA A 33 13.59 -17.50 25.65
C ALA A 33 14.09 -18.28 24.41
N ALA A 34 13.19 -19.00 23.74
CA ALA A 34 13.39 -19.30 22.33
C ALA A 34 13.35 -17.94 21.62
N ALA A 35 14.49 -17.52 21.06
CA ALA A 35 14.55 -16.33 20.24
C ALA A 35 13.42 -16.40 19.22
N SER A 36 12.46 -15.49 19.32
CA SER A 36 11.46 -15.29 18.28
C SER A 36 12.22 -15.21 16.98
N SER A 37 11.87 -16.08 16.02
CA SER A 37 12.41 -16.02 14.66
C SER A 37 12.44 -14.56 14.21
N PRO A 38 13.50 -14.09 13.54
CA PRO A 38 13.58 -12.72 13.09
C PRO A 38 12.26 -12.34 12.42
N PRO A 39 11.67 -11.17 12.75
CA PRO A 39 10.46 -10.74 12.09
C PRO A 39 10.69 -10.84 10.57
N PRO A 40 9.69 -11.35 9.81
CA PRO A 40 9.83 -11.47 8.37
C PRO A 40 10.27 -10.13 7.79
N PRO A 41 11.10 -10.15 6.73
CA PRO A 41 11.52 -8.90 6.09
C PRO A 41 10.28 -8.08 5.72
N PRO A 42 10.35 -6.74 5.85
CA PRO A 42 9.22 -5.88 5.54
C PRO A 42 8.74 -6.14 4.10
N PRO A 43 7.42 -6.12 3.84
CA PRO A 43 6.89 -6.34 2.51
C PRO A 43 7.46 -5.38 1.47
N ASP A 44 7.56 -5.83 0.22
CA ASP A 44 7.90 -4.95 -0.90
C ASP A 44 6.64 -4.17 -1.34
N TYR A 45 6.43 -3.02 -0.71
CA TYR A 45 5.27 -2.16 -0.95
C TYR A 45 5.18 -1.65 -2.39
N ARG A 46 6.29 -1.54 -3.11
CA ARG A 46 6.25 -1.13 -4.53
C ARG A 46 5.62 -2.22 -5.39
N ASN A 47 6.08 -3.45 -5.22
CA ASN A 47 5.53 -4.59 -5.95
C ASN A 47 4.07 -4.86 -5.56
N LEU A 48 3.69 -4.65 -4.29
CA LEU A 48 2.31 -4.75 -3.85
C LEU A 48 1.41 -3.70 -4.50
N GLY A 49 1.82 -2.43 -4.52
CA GLY A 49 1.05 -1.34 -5.15
C GLY A 49 0.86 -1.56 -6.65
N ALA A 50 1.95 -1.91 -7.35
CA ALA A 50 1.89 -2.21 -8.78
C ALA A 50 1.05 -3.47 -9.09
N GLY A 51 1.18 -4.51 -8.28
CA GLY A 51 0.41 -5.73 -8.40
C GLY A 51 -1.09 -5.49 -8.21
N GLN A 52 -1.46 -4.69 -7.22
CA GLN A 52 -2.85 -4.35 -6.95
C GLN A 52 -3.46 -3.54 -8.10
N ALA A 53 -2.77 -2.52 -8.61
CA ALA A 53 -3.26 -1.72 -9.76
C ALA A 53 -3.56 -2.61 -10.98
N LYS A 54 -2.69 -3.58 -11.27
CA LYS A 54 -2.91 -4.55 -12.35
C LYS A 54 -4.10 -5.46 -12.08
N ALA A 55 -4.25 -5.93 -10.84
CA ALA A 55 -5.36 -6.82 -10.46
C ALA A 55 -6.71 -6.11 -10.54
N ASP A 56 -6.80 -4.88 -10.04
CA ASP A 56 -8.01 -4.06 -10.09
C ASP A 56 -8.38 -3.72 -11.53
N PHE A 57 -7.39 -3.38 -12.36
CA PHE A 57 -7.59 -3.15 -13.78
C PHE A 57 -8.07 -4.41 -14.52
N ALA A 58 -7.45 -5.57 -14.26
CA ALA A 58 -7.85 -6.84 -14.86
C ALA A 58 -9.27 -7.23 -14.44
N ALA A 59 -9.64 -6.98 -13.17
CA ALA A 59 -10.99 -7.23 -12.69
C ALA A 59 -12.04 -6.32 -13.36
N ALA A 60 -11.70 -5.03 -13.56
CA ALA A 60 -12.57 -4.08 -14.25
C ALA A 60 -12.78 -4.46 -15.72
N SER A 61 -11.70 -4.80 -16.43
CA SER A 61 -11.74 -5.13 -17.87
C SER A 61 -12.33 -6.52 -18.17
N ALA A 62 -12.31 -7.46 -17.23
CA ALA A 62 -12.84 -8.82 -17.42
C ALA A 62 -14.38 -8.91 -17.49
N ASN A 63 -15.12 -7.87 -17.09
CA ASN A 63 -16.59 -7.94 -16.94
C ASN A 63 -17.40 -7.76 -18.25
N GLY A 64 -16.77 -7.87 -19.43
CA GLY A 64 -17.47 -7.98 -20.72
C GLY A 64 -18.47 -6.84 -20.98
N GLY A 65 -17.96 -5.68 -21.42
CA GLY A 65 -18.76 -4.47 -21.61
C GLY A 65 -18.10 -3.21 -21.03
N TRP A 66 -16.90 -3.34 -20.48
CA TRP A 66 -16.08 -2.22 -20.04
C TRP A 66 -15.33 -1.62 -21.24
N GLU A 67 -15.44 -0.31 -21.41
CA GLU A 67 -14.66 0.48 -22.36
C GLU A 67 -13.67 1.34 -21.58
N PHE A 68 -12.46 1.53 -22.12
CA PHE A 68 -11.44 2.32 -21.46
C PHE A 68 -11.80 3.81 -21.51
N ASP A 69 -12.19 4.36 -20.36
CA ASP A 69 -12.40 5.80 -20.18
C ASP A 69 -11.11 6.45 -19.67
N GLN A 70 -10.42 7.13 -20.59
CA GLN A 70 -9.22 7.88 -20.28
C GLN A 70 -9.45 9.01 -19.26
N GLU A 71 -10.55 9.75 -19.37
CA GLU A 71 -10.83 10.87 -18.47
C GLU A 71 -11.10 10.37 -17.04
N ALA A 72 -11.81 9.25 -16.91
CA ALA A 72 -12.01 8.61 -15.62
C ALA A 72 -10.68 8.16 -15.00
N MET A 73 -9.79 7.54 -15.78
CA MET A 73 -8.46 7.14 -15.33
C MET A 73 -7.63 8.36 -14.89
N ASP A 74 -7.68 9.45 -15.65
CA ASP A 74 -6.99 10.71 -15.31
C ASP A 74 -7.49 11.33 -14.01
N LYS A 75 -8.80 11.29 -13.76
CA LYS A 75 -9.39 11.77 -12.50
C LYS A 75 -8.91 10.93 -11.31
N VAL A 76 -8.83 9.61 -11.46
CA VAL A 76 -8.34 8.71 -10.41
C VAL A 76 -6.85 8.96 -10.14
N ILE A 77 -6.02 9.00 -11.19
CA ILE A 77 -4.59 9.31 -11.09
C ILE A 77 -4.39 10.64 -10.35
N LYS A 78 -5.10 11.69 -10.79
CA LYS A 78 -4.99 13.01 -10.17
C LYS A 78 -5.41 13.00 -8.70
N SER A 79 -6.52 12.35 -8.36
CA SER A 79 -6.98 12.25 -6.96
C SER A 79 -5.94 11.56 -6.07
N LEU A 80 -5.28 10.51 -6.57
CA LEU A 80 -4.24 9.80 -5.82
C LEU A 80 -2.95 10.62 -5.71
N GLU A 81 -2.55 11.31 -6.78
CA GLU A 81 -1.42 12.24 -6.75
C GLU A 81 -1.65 13.41 -5.78
N ASP A 82 -2.86 13.94 -5.73
CA ASP A 82 -3.23 15.01 -4.80
C ASP A 82 -3.19 14.52 -3.35
N CYS A 83 -3.66 13.30 -3.08
CA CYS A 83 -3.54 12.66 -1.76
C CYS A 83 -2.07 12.46 -1.36
N LEU A 84 -1.22 11.98 -2.28
CA LEU A 84 0.22 11.86 -2.07
C LEU A 84 0.89 13.21 -1.75
N LYS A 85 0.53 14.26 -2.48
CA LYS A 85 1.15 15.60 -2.32
C LYS A 85 0.69 16.32 -1.07
N ASN A 86 -0.57 16.16 -0.69
CA ASN A 86 -1.17 16.94 0.38
C ASN A 86 -1.28 16.15 1.68
N ASP A 87 -1.96 15.01 1.66
CA ASP A 87 -2.32 14.27 2.88
C ASP A 87 -1.13 13.51 3.43
N PHE A 88 -0.43 12.74 2.60
CA PHE A 88 0.76 12.00 3.02
C PHE A 88 1.87 12.94 3.48
N ARG A 89 2.12 14.01 2.72
CA ARG A 89 3.12 15.02 3.12
C ARG A 89 2.77 15.67 4.45
N ARG A 90 1.50 16.01 4.68
CA ARG A 90 1.05 16.57 5.95
C ARG A 90 1.22 15.57 7.09
N ALA A 91 0.77 14.33 6.91
CA ALA A 91 0.89 13.27 7.92
C ALA A 91 2.36 13.00 8.28
N GLN A 92 3.27 12.99 7.30
CA GLN A 92 4.71 12.83 7.54
C GLN A 92 5.28 14.00 8.32
N ASN A 93 4.90 15.24 8.00
CA ASN A 93 5.34 16.43 8.72
C ASN A 93 4.87 16.43 10.18
N GLU A 94 3.61 16.03 10.42
CA GLU A 94 3.06 15.91 11.77
C GLU A 94 3.73 14.77 12.55
N ALA A 95 4.08 13.68 11.87
CA ALA A 95 4.72 12.51 12.48
C ALA A 95 6.16 12.76 12.96
N VAL A 96 6.85 13.82 12.49
CA VAL A 96 8.27 14.12 12.80
C VAL A 96 8.58 14.03 14.30
N TRP A 97 7.62 14.42 15.14
CA TRP A 97 7.81 14.56 16.60
C TRP A 97 7.43 13.33 17.42
N LEU A 98 6.81 12.32 16.80
CA LEU A 98 6.20 11.19 17.52
C LEU A 98 7.20 10.24 18.19
N ASP A 99 8.48 10.29 17.80
CA ASP A 99 9.57 9.49 18.37
C ASP A 99 10.58 10.31 19.18
N GLN A 100 10.25 11.57 19.50
CA GLN A 100 11.14 12.52 20.19
C GLN A 100 10.67 12.85 21.61
N ILE A 101 9.81 12.03 22.20
CA ILE A 101 9.30 12.26 23.55
C ILE A 101 10.47 12.07 24.53
N LYS A 102 10.59 13.00 25.49
CA LYS A 102 11.57 12.95 26.58
C LYS A 102 10.86 12.59 27.89
N PRO A 103 11.50 11.81 28.77
CA PRO A 103 10.88 11.44 30.04
C PRO A 103 10.79 12.66 30.96
N PRO A 104 9.69 12.82 31.72
CA PRO A 104 9.54 13.92 32.68
C PRO A 104 10.42 13.77 33.94
N GLY A 105 10.96 12.58 34.17
CA GLY A 105 11.85 12.26 35.30
C GLY A 105 12.64 10.97 35.07
N GLU A 106 13.54 10.64 35.98
CA GLU A 106 14.43 9.46 35.87
C GLU A 106 13.83 8.16 36.40
N GLU A 107 12.59 8.19 36.92
CA GLU A 107 11.90 7.01 37.38
C GLU A 107 11.66 5.99 36.26
N VAL A 108 11.81 4.70 36.60
CA VAL A 108 11.69 3.58 35.66
C VAL A 108 10.36 3.60 34.89
N GLY A 109 9.27 4.02 35.54
CA GLY A 109 7.95 4.15 34.90
C GLY A 109 7.94 5.17 33.76
N SER A 110 8.56 6.34 33.97
CA SER A 110 8.64 7.41 32.96
C SER A 110 9.58 7.06 31.82
N GLN A 111 10.71 6.41 32.13
CA GLN A 111 11.61 5.92 31.08
C GLN A 111 10.95 4.83 30.24
N GLY A 112 10.27 3.86 30.88
CA GLY A 112 9.58 2.77 30.19
C GLY A 112 8.44 3.27 29.29
N TYR A 113 7.65 4.24 29.76
CA TYR A 113 6.60 4.86 28.94
C TYR A 113 7.18 5.54 27.70
N VAL A 114 8.25 6.32 27.85
CA VAL A 114 8.89 7.02 26.72
C VAL A 114 9.50 6.06 25.71
N VAL A 115 10.12 4.97 26.16
CA VAL A 115 10.62 3.92 25.25
C VAL A 115 9.48 3.34 24.41
N ALA A 116 8.35 3.00 25.03
CA ALA A 116 7.19 2.46 24.32
C ALA A 116 6.57 3.51 23.36
N ALA A 117 6.42 4.75 23.82
CA ALA A 117 5.85 5.82 23.02
C ALA A 117 6.71 6.16 21.79
N ASN A 118 8.02 6.30 21.97
CA ASN A 118 8.94 6.58 20.87
C ASN A 118 9.02 5.42 19.87
N LYS A 119 8.97 4.17 20.36
CA LYS A 119 8.86 3.00 19.49
C LYS A 119 7.58 3.06 18.65
N SER A 120 6.43 3.33 19.27
CA SER A 120 5.17 3.48 18.54
C SER A 120 5.22 4.61 17.50
N GLY A 121 5.88 5.73 17.81
CA GLY A 121 6.08 6.83 16.87
C GLY A 121 6.93 6.42 15.67
N ALA A 122 8.01 5.67 15.90
CA ALA A 122 8.86 5.13 14.83
C ALA A 122 8.09 4.14 13.92
N GLU A 123 7.30 3.25 14.50
CA GLU A 123 6.46 2.32 13.71
C GLU A 123 5.43 3.07 12.85
N TYR A 124 4.81 4.13 13.40
CA TYR A 124 3.87 4.95 12.63
C TYR A 124 4.56 5.68 11.46
N LYS A 125 5.77 6.20 11.66
CA LYS A 125 6.57 6.78 10.58
C LYS A 125 6.87 5.76 9.48
N ASN A 126 7.27 4.55 9.85
CA ASN A 126 7.53 3.47 8.90
C ASN A 126 6.26 3.11 8.10
N PHE A 127 5.12 2.99 8.78
CA PHE A 127 3.83 2.75 8.13
C PHE A 127 3.49 3.83 7.11
N LEU A 128 3.64 5.11 7.46
CA LEU A 128 3.37 6.23 6.54
C LEU A 128 4.26 6.18 5.29
N GLN A 129 5.55 5.87 5.47
CA GLN A 129 6.49 5.73 4.34
C GLN A 129 6.11 4.55 3.43
N SER A 130 5.76 3.40 4.02
CA SER A 130 5.33 2.21 3.28
C SER A 130 4.04 2.46 2.50
N ALA A 131 3.06 3.11 3.11
CA ALA A 131 1.80 3.47 2.46
C ALA A 131 2.01 4.48 1.31
N GLU A 132 2.93 5.44 1.46
CA GLU A 132 3.30 6.34 0.36
C GLU A 132 3.94 5.57 -0.80
N GLN A 133 4.89 4.67 -0.52
CA GLN A 133 5.56 3.86 -1.55
C GLN A 133 4.57 2.98 -2.32
N TYR A 134 3.65 2.33 -1.59
CA TYR A 134 2.57 1.55 -2.19
C TYR A 134 1.72 2.39 -3.13
N THR A 135 1.26 3.55 -2.65
CA THR A 135 0.35 4.41 -3.40
C THR A 135 1.03 5.00 -4.64
N ARG A 136 2.31 5.38 -4.54
CA ARG A 136 3.12 5.81 -5.69
C ARG A 136 3.21 4.71 -6.76
N ALA A 137 3.58 3.49 -6.37
CA ALA A 137 3.69 2.39 -7.32
C ALA A 137 2.36 2.02 -7.98
N TYR A 138 1.25 2.14 -7.24
CA TYR A 138 -0.10 1.98 -7.77
C TYR A 138 -0.38 3.05 -8.85
N VAL A 139 -0.14 4.32 -8.56
CA VAL A 139 -0.32 5.44 -9.50
C VAL A 139 0.56 5.29 -10.74
N ASP A 140 1.84 5.00 -10.57
CA ASP A 140 2.78 4.78 -11.68
C ASP A 140 2.29 3.68 -12.63
N THR A 141 1.70 2.62 -12.06
CA THR A 141 1.14 1.52 -12.84
C THR A 141 -0.13 1.93 -13.59
N LEU A 142 -1.00 2.74 -12.98
CA LEU A 142 -2.17 3.30 -13.69
C LEU A 142 -1.75 4.20 -14.85
N ILE A 143 -0.70 4.99 -14.68
CA ILE A 143 -0.12 5.82 -15.75
C ILE A 143 0.39 4.92 -16.88
N GLN A 144 1.13 3.86 -16.57
CA GLN A 144 1.61 2.90 -17.59
C GLN A 144 0.46 2.26 -18.35
N ILE A 145 -0.60 1.82 -17.65
CA ILE A 145 -1.80 1.24 -18.27
C ILE A 145 -2.44 2.28 -19.21
N ARG A 146 -2.66 3.50 -18.73
CA ARG A 146 -3.24 4.59 -19.54
C ARG A 146 -2.44 4.83 -20.82
N THR A 147 -1.11 4.96 -20.71
CA THR A 147 -0.23 5.20 -21.85
C THR A 147 -0.32 4.06 -22.87
N ALA A 148 -0.32 2.80 -22.42
CA ALA A 148 -0.45 1.65 -23.31
C ALA A 148 -1.76 1.67 -24.12
N TYR A 149 -2.88 2.05 -23.50
CA TYR A 149 -4.17 2.15 -24.19
C TYR A 149 -4.20 3.32 -25.18
N GLN A 150 -3.64 4.48 -24.84
CA GLN A 150 -3.54 5.61 -25.77
C GLN A 150 -2.73 5.25 -27.02
N GLU A 151 -1.59 4.59 -26.84
CA GLU A 151 -0.74 4.16 -27.95
C GLU A 151 -1.44 3.13 -28.84
N GLN A 152 -2.16 2.18 -28.23
CA GLN A 152 -2.93 1.18 -28.96
C GLN A 152 -4.07 1.82 -29.77
N ASP A 153 -4.82 2.76 -29.18
CA ASP A 153 -5.93 3.43 -29.86
C ASP A 153 -5.43 4.31 -31.02
N GLN A 154 -4.32 5.03 -30.81
CA GLN A 154 -3.66 5.81 -31.85
C GLN A 154 -3.19 4.92 -33.02
N ALA A 155 -2.59 3.76 -32.73
CA ALA A 155 -2.19 2.81 -33.77
C ALA A 155 -3.38 2.27 -34.58
N ALA A 156 -4.52 2.02 -33.93
CA ALA A 156 -5.75 1.59 -34.62
C ALA A 156 -6.32 2.69 -35.52
N ILE A 157 -6.35 3.94 -35.05
CA ILE A 157 -6.77 5.12 -35.84
C ILE A 157 -5.87 5.31 -37.06
N ASP A 158 -4.55 5.19 -36.89
CA ASP A 158 -3.60 5.35 -37.99
C ASP A 158 -3.73 4.23 -39.04
N ALA A 159 -4.00 3.00 -38.61
CA ALA A 159 -4.31 1.89 -39.52
C ALA A 159 -5.57 2.16 -40.36
N LEU A 160 -6.65 2.67 -39.74
CA LEU A 160 -7.88 3.06 -40.46
C LEU A 160 -7.61 4.18 -41.49
N ARG A 161 -6.79 5.17 -41.14
CA ARG A 161 -6.41 6.26 -42.05
C ARG A 161 -5.56 5.77 -43.23
N GLN A 162 -4.72 4.76 -43.04
CA GLN A 162 -3.95 4.15 -44.13
C GLN A 162 -4.85 3.37 -45.08
N ILE A 163 -5.83 2.62 -44.57
CA ILE A 163 -6.81 1.88 -45.38
C ILE A 163 -7.65 2.85 -46.24
N GLY A 164 -8.11 3.97 -45.67
CA GLY A 164 -8.93 4.96 -46.40
C GLY A 164 -8.18 5.87 -47.39
N LYS A 165 -6.86 5.72 -47.55
CA LYS A 165 -6.05 6.45 -48.55
C LYS A 165 -5.68 5.61 -49.77
N VAL A 166 -6.05 4.33 -49.77
CA VAL A 166 -5.88 3.42 -50.91
C VAL A 166 -7.17 3.43 -51.72
N ASP A 167 -7.48 4.56 -52.35
CA ASP A 167 -8.48 4.71 -53.42
C ASP A 167 -8.16 5.97 -54.26
#